data_AF-M1DXK1-F1
#
_entry.id   AF-M1DXK1-F1
#
_cell.length_a   1.000
_cell.length_b   1.000
_cell.length_c   1.000
_cell.angle_alpha   90.00
_cell.angle_beta   90.00
_cell.angle_gamma   90.00
#
_symmetry.space_group_name_H-M   'P 1'
#
loop_
_entity.id
_entity.type
_entity.pdbx_description
1 polymer ?
#
loop_
_entity_poly.entity_id
_entity_poly.type
_entity_poly.pdbx_seq_one_letter_code
_entity_poly.pdbx_strand_id
1 'polypeptide(L)'
;MEIQMATLLQHMKPWMQHSITESEARMEQMMDQRVKAVHKRLNAFEFAVLERPTETIDVTTFQRELAGLRADVATLLAPTKTERKSAPAVPEDEVVMTALFGDTMQPPDSSRVVGKRPTLTTLPTLMRLDD
;
A
#
# COMPACT_ATOMS: atom_id res chain seq x y z
N MET A 1 -5.21 -21.01 -20.03
CA MET A 1 -5.48 -19.89 -19.10
C MET A 1 -5.23 -20.29 -17.64
N GLU A 2 -5.80 -21.40 -17.15
CA GLU A 2 -5.62 -21.86 -15.76
C GLU A 2 -4.16 -22.09 -15.33
N ILE A 3 -3.36 -22.71 -16.21
CA ILE A 3 -1.93 -22.97 -15.95
C ILE A 3 -1.15 -21.66 -15.76
N GLN A 4 -1.44 -20.63 -16.55
CA GLN A 4 -0.77 -19.33 -16.45
C GLN A 4 -1.11 -18.61 -15.14
N MET A 5 -2.37 -18.70 -14.68
CA MET A 5 -2.77 -18.15 -13.38
C MET A 5 -2.09 -18.89 -12.23
N ALA A 6 -1.99 -20.23 -12.30
CA ALA A 6 -1.30 -21.03 -11.30
C ALA A 6 0.19 -20.68 -11.21
N THR A 7 0.86 -20.53 -12.35
CA THR A 7 2.27 -20.11 -12.41
C THR A 7 2.47 -18.72 -11.82
N LEU A 8 1.58 -17.77 -12.12
CA LEU A 8 1.65 -16.42 -11.55
C LEU A 8 1.50 -16.44 -10.03
N LEU A 9 0.50 -17.15 -9.50
CA LEU A 9 0.29 -17.28 -8.05
C LEU A 9 1.50 -17.93 -7.37
N GLN A 10 2.09 -18.94 -7.99
CA GLN A 10 3.27 -19.59 -7.45
C GLN A 10 4.49 -18.66 -7.41
N HIS A 11 4.63 -17.79 -8.41
CA HIS A 11 5.70 -16.79 -8.46
C HIS A 11 5.50 -15.65 -7.44
N MET A 12 4.25 -15.23 -7.21
CA MET A 12 3.94 -14.15 -6.27
C MET A 12 3.94 -14.59 -4.80
N LYS A 13 3.77 -15.90 -4.52
CA LYS A 13 3.66 -16.44 -3.17
C LYS A 13 4.83 -16.06 -2.25
N PRO A 14 6.12 -16.18 -2.66
CA PRO A 14 7.23 -15.78 -1.80
C PRO A 14 7.25 -14.28 -1.48
N TRP A 15 6.88 -13.43 -2.44
CA TRP A 15 6.81 -11.99 -2.23
C TRP A 15 5.71 -11.61 -1.23
N MET A 16 4.53 -12.23 -1.36
CA MET A 16 3.44 -12.03 -0.41
C MET A 16 3.85 -12.45 1.00
N GLN A 17 4.45 -13.64 1.15
CA GLN A 17 4.94 -14.11 2.44
C GLN A 17 5.98 -13.16 3.04
N HIS A 18 6.93 -12.69 2.24
CA HIS A 18 7.92 -11.72 2.68
C HIS A 18 7.27 -10.42 3.16
N SER A 19 6.31 -9.88 2.42
CA SER A 19 5.60 -8.65 2.80
C SER A 19 4.80 -8.80 4.10
N ILE A 20 4.21 -9.97 4.35
CA ILE A 20 3.48 -10.26 5.59
C ILE A 20 4.46 -10.23 6.76
N THR A 21 5.53 -11.02 6.68
CA THR A 21 6.56 -11.11 7.74
C THR A 21 7.21 -9.75 8.00
N GLU A 22 7.48 -8.97 6.97
CA GLU A 22 8.02 -7.62 7.14
C GLU A 22 7.02 -6.70 7.87
N SER A 23 5.73 -6.75 7.51
CA SER A 23 4.71 -5.95 8.19
C SER A 23 4.51 -6.35 9.65
N GLU A 24 4.60 -7.65 9.95
CA GLU A 24 4.52 -8.19 11.31
C GLU A 24 5.68 -7.71 12.15
N ALA A 25 6.91 -7.82 11.65
CA ALA A 25 8.10 -7.34 12.35
C ALA A 25 8.05 -5.82 12.61
N ARG A 26 7.57 -5.03 11.64
CA ARG A 26 7.36 -3.58 11.81
C ARG A 26 6.31 -3.28 12.88
N MET A 27 5.22 -4.05 12.91
CA MET A 27 4.16 -3.88 13.90
C MET A 27 4.63 -4.26 15.31
N GLU A 28 5.36 -5.37 15.44
CA GLU A 28 5.98 -5.81 16.69
C GLU A 28 6.94 -4.74 17.22
N GLN A 29 7.84 -4.22 16.38
CA GLN A 29 8.75 -3.15 16.77
C GLN A 29 8.01 -1.89 17.25
N MET A 30 6.91 -1.52 16.60
CA MET A 30 6.08 -0.39 17.01
C MET A 30 5.41 -0.64 18.37
N MET A 31 4.91 -1.86 18.59
CA MET A 31 4.30 -2.25 19.86
C MET A 31 5.33 -2.24 21.00
N ASP A 32 6.53 -2.75 20.76
CA ASP A 32 7.63 -2.71 21.73
C ASP A 32 8.00 -1.27 22.11
N GLN A 33 8.04 -0.36 21.14
CA GLN A 33 8.28 1.06 21.41
C GLN A 33 7.17 1.66 22.28
N ARG A 34 5.90 1.32 22.02
CA ARG A 34 4.76 1.77 22.84
C ARG A 34 4.83 1.23 24.25
N VAL A 35 5.13 -0.06 24.41
CA VAL A 35 5.30 -0.70 25.74
C VAL A 35 6.42 -0.01 26.52
N LYS A 36 7.57 0.23 25.89
CA LYS A 36 8.69 0.96 26.50
C LYS A 36 8.29 2.38 26.91
N ALA A 37 7.53 3.09 26.09
CA ALA A 37 7.07 4.45 26.39
C ALA A 37 6.11 4.48 27.59
N VAL A 38 5.16 3.54 27.66
CA VAL A 38 4.25 3.39 28.80
C VAL A 38 5.04 3.08 30.07
N HIS A 39 5.98 2.14 30.00
CA HIS A 39 6.82 1.79 31.15
C HIS A 39 7.62 3.00 31.65
N LYS A 40 8.21 3.80 30.76
CA LYS A 40 8.91 5.04 31.13
C LYS A 40 8.00 6.04 31.84
N ARG A 41 6.75 6.20 31.39
CA ARG A 41 5.76 7.09 32.03
C ARG A 41 5.35 6.60 33.42
N LEU A 42 5.18 5.29 33.58
CA LEU A 42 4.89 4.68 34.89
C LEU A 42 6.06 4.87 35.86
N ASN A 43 7.30 4.65 35.43
CA ASN A 43 8.47 4.87 36.28
C ASN A 43 8.57 6.35 36.67
N ALA A 44 8.35 7.29 35.75
CA ALA A 44 8.36 8.72 36.05
C ALA A 44 7.30 9.10 37.10
N PHE A 45 6.09 8.54 36.99
CA PHE A 45 5.04 8.71 37.99
C PHE A 45 5.43 8.09 39.34
N GLU A 46 6.02 6.89 39.34
CA GLU A 46 6.52 6.23 40.53
C GLU A 46 7.56 7.08 41.26
N PHE A 47 8.54 7.64 40.55
CA PHE A 47 9.52 8.56 41.13
C PHE A 47 8.86 9.83 41.68
N ALA A 48 7.90 10.42 40.96
CA ALA A 48 7.20 11.62 41.40
C ALA A 48 6.36 11.41 42.68
N VAL A 49 5.83 10.20 42.87
CA VAL A 49 4.93 9.86 43.98
C VAL A 49 5.68 9.19 45.13
N LEU A 50 6.45 8.13 44.90
CA LEU A 50 7.05 7.31 45.95
C LEU A 50 8.39 7.84 46.47
N GLU A 51 9.18 8.51 45.65
CA GLU A 51 10.52 8.96 46.06
C GLU A 51 10.48 10.29 46.83
N ARG A 52 9.31 10.91 47.03
CA ARG A 52 9.15 12.09 47.89
C ARG A 52 9.22 11.68 49.37
N PRO A 53 10.34 11.90 50.07
CA PRO A 53 10.46 11.53 51.47
C PRO A 53 9.87 12.69 52.28
N THR A 54 8.97 12.39 53.22
CA THR A 54 8.67 13.19 54.43
C THR A 54 7.39 14.03 54.44
N GLU A 55 6.84 14.50 53.33
CA GLU A 55 5.61 15.30 53.37
C GLU A 55 4.43 14.51 52.81
N THR A 56 3.43 14.27 53.67
CA THR A 56 2.10 13.77 53.33
C THR A 56 1.71 14.28 51.95
N ILE A 57 1.77 13.41 50.93
CA ILE A 57 1.47 13.80 49.56
C ILE A 57 0.07 14.39 49.59
N ASP A 58 -0.01 15.69 49.35
CA ASP A 58 -1.30 16.36 49.28
C ASP A 58 -2.13 15.68 48.18
N VAL A 59 -3.36 15.32 48.53
CA VAL A 59 -4.27 14.58 47.65
C VAL A 59 -4.42 15.30 46.32
N THR A 60 -4.40 16.64 46.32
CA THR A 60 -4.49 17.43 45.08
C THR A 60 -3.28 17.25 44.17
N THR A 61 -2.08 17.08 44.76
CA THR A 61 -0.85 16.83 44.02
C THR A 61 -0.87 15.43 43.41
N PHE A 62 -1.27 14.41 44.17
CA PHE A 62 -1.42 13.05 43.63
C PHE A 62 -2.44 12.99 42.48
N GLN A 63 -3.58 13.67 42.62
CA GLN A 63 -4.59 13.75 41.57
C GLN A 63 -4.06 14.41 40.29
N ARG A 64 -3.23 15.46 40.42
CA ARG A 64 -2.59 16.13 39.29
C ARG A 64 -1.63 15.19 38.54
N GLU A 65 -0.75 14.51 39.27
CA GLU A 65 0.20 13.55 38.67
C GLU A 65 -0.55 12.40 37.98
N LEU A 66 -1.61 11.89 38.61
CA LEU A 66 -2.45 10.84 38.04
C LEU A 66 -3.18 11.29 36.77
N ALA A 67 -3.68 12.54 36.74
CA ALA A 67 -4.31 13.11 35.54
C ALA A 67 -3.30 13.26 34.40
N GLY A 68 -2.07 13.70 34.69
CA GLY A 68 -0.97 13.76 33.73
C GLY A 68 -0.63 12.39 33.14
N LEU A 69 -0.46 11.39 34.00
CA LEU A 69 -0.20 10.01 33.58
C LEU A 69 -1.30 9.48 32.65
N ARG A 70 -2.57 9.74 32.98
CA ARG A 70 -3.72 9.33 32.13
C ARG A 70 -3.68 10.00 30.75
N ALA A 71 -3.39 11.29 30.68
CA ALA A 71 -3.29 12.03 29.42
C ALA A 71 -2.13 11.50 28.55
N ASP A 72 -0.99 11.22 29.18
CA ASP A 72 0.18 10.66 28.50
C ASP A 72 -0.10 9.26 27.93
N VAL A 73 -0.69 8.37 28.73
CA VAL A 73 -1.07 7.02 28.28
C VAL A 73 -2.12 7.08 27.17
N ALA A 74 -3.12 7.97 27.28
CA ALA A 74 -4.11 8.16 26.23
C ALA A 74 -3.48 8.62 24.91
N THR A 75 -2.50 9.52 24.98
CA THR A 75 -1.76 10.00 23.81
C THR A 75 -0.91 8.89 23.17
N LEU A 76 -0.29 8.03 23.97
CA LEU A 76 0.51 6.90 23.49
C LEU A 76 -0.34 5.79 22.86
N LEU A 77 -1.56 5.59 23.36
CA LEU A 77 -2.51 4.61 22.84
C LEU A 77 -3.34 5.14 21.67
N ALA A 78 -3.33 6.45 21.43
CA ALA A 78 -4.01 7.04 20.29
C ALA A 78 -3.49 6.40 18.99
N PRO A 79 -4.38 6.10 18.03
CA PRO A 79 -3.97 5.57 16.74
C PRO A 79 -2.93 6.48 16.11
N THR A 80 -1.70 6.02 16.01
CA THR A 80 -0.68 6.71 15.22
C THR A 80 -1.15 6.57 13.78
N LYS A 81 -1.58 7.67 13.15
CA LYS A 81 -1.73 7.74 11.70
C LYS A 81 -0.34 7.45 11.16
N THR A 82 -0.08 6.19 10.84
CA THR A 82 1.02 5.79 9.97
C THR A 82 0.72 6.51 8.67
N GLU A 83 1.29 7.70 8.50
CA GLU A 83 1.51 8.26 7.19
C GLU A 83 2.19 7.12 6.43
N ARG A 84 1.45 6.50 5.50
CA ARG A 84 2.04 5.59 4.53
C ARG A 84 3.17 6.41 3.94
N LYS A 85 4.40 6.16 4.36
CA LYS A 85 5.58 6.69 3.69
C LYS A 85 5.37 6.29 2.25
N SER A 86 5.09 7.32 1.44
CA SER A 86 4.67 7.16 0.07
C SER A 86 5.56 6.11 -0.57
N ALA A 87 4.95 5.13 -1.22
CA ALA A 87 5.64 4.33 -2.21
C ALA A 87 6.43 5.29 -3.12
N PRO A 88 7.60 4.88 -3.64
CA PRO A 88 8.30 5.67 -4.64
C PRO A 88 7.27 6.10 -5.69
N ALA A 89 7.18 7.39 -5.97
CA ALA A 89 6.30 7.96 -6.99
C ALA A 89 6.81 7.64 -8.41
N VAL A 90 7.30 6.43 -8.60
CA VAL A 90 7.62 5.82 -9.88
C VAL A 90 6.75 4.57 -9.93
N PRO A 91 5.89 4.41 -10.95
CA PRO A 91 4.98 3.28 -11.04
C PRO A 91 5.79 2.03 -11.45
N GLU A 92 6.61 1.51 -10.54
CA GLU A 92 7.31 0.23 -10.74
C GLU A 92 6.29 -0.91 -10.92
N ASP A 93 5.11 -0.79 -10.30
CA ASP A 93 3.99 -1.73 -10.47
C ASP A 93 3.48 -1.76 -11.93
N GLU A 94 3.48 -0.61 -12.62
CA GLU A 94 3.12 -0.51 -14.05
C GLU A 94 4.24 -1.04 -14.95
N VAL A 95 5.51 -0.86 -14.56
CA VAL A 95 6.67 -1.41 -15.27
C VAL A 95 6.74 -2.94 -15.14
N VAL A 96 6.43 -3.50 -13.97
CA VAL A 96 6.42 -4.95 -13.76
C VAL A 96 5.27 -5.59 -14.53
N MET A 97 4.07 -4.99 -14.54
CA MET A 97 2.95 -5.49 -15.34
C MET A 97 3.20 -5.36 -16.85
N THR A 98 3.84 -4.28 -17.32
CA THR A 98 4.21 -4.14 -18.73
C THR A 98 5.38 -5.06 -19.13
N ALA A 99 6.32 -5.38 -18.25
CA ALA A 99 7.37 -6.36 -18.53
C ALA A 99 6.85 -7.81 -18.54
N LEU A 100 5.88 -8.15 -17.68
CA LEU A 100 5.32 -9.51 -17.58
C LEU A 100 4.34 -9.82 -18.73
N PHE A 101 3.60 -8.81 -19.22
CA PHE A 101 2.55 -8.98 -20.23
C PHE A 101 2.84 -8.30 -21.58
N GLY A 102 3.84 -7.41 -21.66
CA GLY A 102 4.08 -6.58 -22.84
C GLY A 102 4.72 -7.31 -24.02
N ASP A 103 5.40 -8.43 -23.80
CA ASP A 103 6.09 -9.15 -24.89
C ASP A 103 5.24 -10.28 -25.52
N THR A 104 4.07 -10.61 -24.95
CA THR A 104 3.21 -11.71 -25.44
C THR A 104 1.88 -11.25 -26.03
N MET A 105 1.46 -10.01 -25.79
CA MET A 105 0.21 -9.48 -26.35
C MET A 105 0.52 -8.45 -27.43
N GLN A 106 0.96 -8.92 -28.60
CA GLN A 106 0.88 -8.10 -29.81
C GLN A 106 -0.61 -7.72 -29.99
N PRO A 107 -0.94 -6.42 -30.11
CA PRO A 107 -2.30 -6.01 -30.40
C PRO A 107 -2.75 -6.71 -31.69
N PRO A 108 -3.90 -7.41 -31.73
CA PRO A 108 -4.45 -7.84 -33.00
C PRO A 108 -4.66 -6.57 -33.82
N ASP A 109 -3.98 -6.50 -34.96
CA ASP A 109 -3.81 -5.32 -35.79
C ASP A 109 -5.06 -4.44 -35.83
N SER A 110 -4.96 -3.24 -35.26
CA SER A 110 -5.92 -2.16 -35.50
C SER A 110 -5.72 -1.66 -36.93
N SER A 111 -6.14 -2.47 -37.92
CA SER A 111 -6.23 -2.06 -39.31
C SER A 111 -7.49 -1.23 -39.50
N ARG A 112 -7.40 0.04 -39.09
CA ARG A 112 -8.40 1.06 -39.39
C ARG A 112 -7.78 2.11 -40.31
N VAL A 113 -7.45 1.71 -41.53
CA VAL A 113 -7.25 2.67 -42.64
C VAL A 113 -8.58 2.88 -43.33
N VAL A 114 -9.14 4.06 -43.06
CA VAL A 114 -10.14 4.73 -43.91
C VAL A 114 -9.52 4.93 -45.29
N GLY A 115 -9.99 4.15 -46.27
CA GLY A 115 -9.66 4.27 -47.69
C GLY A 115 -10.95 4.30 -48.50
N LYS A 116 -11.11 5.34 -49.32
CA LYS A 116 -12.34 5.81 -49.97
C LYS A 116 -12.97 4.77 -50.91
N ARG A 117 -14.30 4.70 -50.92
CA ARG A 117 -15.11 3.90 -51.88
C ARG A 117 -14.87 4.39 -53.31
N PRO A 118 -14.57 3.52 -54.27
CA PRO A 118 -14.74 3.82 -55.68
C PRO A 118 -16.20 3.55 -56.08
N THR A 119 -16.89 4.63 -56.42
CA THR A 119 -18.21 4.65 -57.05
C THR A 119 -18.13 3.98 -58.42
N LEU A 120 -18.98 2.97 -58.67
CA LEU A 120 -19.22 2.40 -59.99
C LEU A 120 -19.81 3.50 -60.91
N THR A 121 -19.07 3.92 -61.94
CA THR A 121 -19.55 4.80 -63.01
C THR A 121 -19.01 4.31 -64.36
N THR A 122 -19.75 3.39 -64.95
CA THR A 122 -20.30 3.32 -66.32
C THR A 122 -19.58 4.05 -67.50
N LEU A 123 -19.29 3.25 -68.55
CA LEU A 123 -19.13 3.46 -70.02
C LEU A 123 -17.72 3.64 -70.66
N PRO A 124 -17.53 3.29 -71.97
CA PRO A 124 -18.37 2.52 -72.91
C PRO A 124 -17.68 1.36 -73.67
N THR A 125 -18.53 0.43 -74.13
CA THR A 125 -18.56 -0.24 -75.46
C THR A 125 -17.28 -0.41 -76.28
N LEU A 126 -16.89 -1.67 -76.53
CA LEU A 126 -16.28 -2.06 -77.81
C LEU A 126 -16.87 -3.38 -78.31
N MET A 127 -17.27 -3.35 -79.58
CA MET A 127 -18.00 -4.34 -80.36
C MET A 127 -17.37 -5.75 -80.36
N ARG A 128 -18.17 -6.80 -80.15
CA ARG A 128 -18.81 -7.70 -81.16
C ARG A 128 -17.82 -8.60 -81.91
N LEU A 129 -18.01 -9.93 -81.79
CA LEU A 129 -18.10 -10.79 -82.96
C LEU A 129 -19.03 -11.97 -82.63
N ASP A 130 -20.06 -12.12 -83.48
CA ASP A 130 -21.02 -13.22 -83.51
C ASP A 130 -20.35 -14.55 -83.91
N ASP A 131 -21.07 -15.64 -83.65
CA ASP A 131 -20.99 -17.02 -84.19
C ASP A 131 -19.73 -17.49 -84.95
#